data_AF-A0A350J595-F1
#
_entry.id   AF-A0A350J595-F1
#
_cell.length_a   1.000
_cell.length_b   1.000
_cell.length_c   1.000
_cell.angle_alpha   90.00
_cell.angle_beta   90.00
_cell.angle_gamma   90.00
#
_symmetry.space_group_name_H-M   'P 1'
#
loop_
_entity.id
_entity.type
_entity.pdbx_description
1 polymer ?
#
loop_
_entity_poly.entity_id
_entity_poly.type
_entity_poly.pdbx_seq_one_letter_code
_entity_poly.pdbx_strand_id
1 'polypeptide(L)'
;METFKYKVAGSVFAAEPLFERVLLQMKDYRVPGNTPVDFNVKTTPEDIEFERLMVARVDEAEGNEVTSYPDDYLETIAFLRAVSLNLLDRGAVLIHGSAVAVDGMGYIFTAKSGTGKSTHARLWRELLGERAVMVNDDKPFLRFGEKITCCGSPWQGKHNLGNNIEVPLKAICVIEQGERDHIRKVDFSEVMNVLLQQVYIPSNTPETASKALELSDRLFSETEIYKLSATMDISAAKLSFGTMSNKI
;
A
#
# COMPACT_ATOMS: atom_id res chain seq x y z
N MET A 1 18.25 -25.15 -3.53
CA MET A 1 18.04 -23.69 -3.41
C MET A 1 17.69 -23.41 -1.97
N GLU A 2 18.31 -22.42 -1.32
CA GLU A 2 17.88 -22.00 0.01
C GLU A 2 16.49 -21.35 -0.12
N THR A 3 15.50 -21.92 0.56
CA THR A 3 14.16 -21.33 0.65
C THR A 3 14.17 -20.27 1.75
N PHE A 4 13.98 -19.00 1.36
CA PHE A 4 13.87 -17.90 2.31
C PHE A 4 12.44 -17.78 2.81
N LYS A 5 12.26 -17.44 4.09
CA LYS A 5 10.95 -17.25 4.72
C LYS A 5 10.78 -15.80 5.14
N TYR A 6 9.61 -15.25 4.86
CA TYR A 6 9.26 -13.87 5.16
C TYR A 6 7.91 -13.79 5.86
N LYS A 7 7.69 -12.72 6.64
CA LYS A 7 6.38 -12.43 7.25
C LYS A 7 5.89 -11.07 6.79
N VAL A 8 4.71 -11.01 6.18
CA VAL A 8 4.05 -9.76 5.77
C VAL A 8 2.58 -9.85 6.16
N ALA A 9 2.03 -8.76 6.72
CA ALA A 9 0.63 -8.68 7.13
C ALA A 9 0.17 -9.90 7.95
N GLY A 10 0.97 -10.30 8.94
CA GLY A 10 0.68 -11.45 9.80
C GLY A 10 0.93 -12.84 9.22
N SER A 11 1.08 -13.00 7.90
CA SER A 11 1.26 -14.32 7.27
C SER A 11 2.72 -14.58 6.94
N VAL A 12 3.17 -15.82 7.14
CA VAL A 12 4.51 -16.30 6.82
C VAL A 12 4.49 -17.06 5.50
N PHE A 13 5.41 -16.73 4.60
CA PHE A 13 5.54 -17.44 3.33
C PHE A 13 6.98 -17.79 3.00
N ALA A 14 7.15 -18.91 2.30
CA ALA A 14 8.40 -19.28 1.67
C ALA A 14 8.48 -18.65 0.26
N ALA A 15 9.66 -18.19 -0.12
CA ALA A 15 9.89 -17.50 -1.38
C ALA A 15 10.96 -18.20 -2.23
N GLU A 16 10.65 -18.33 -3.51
CA GLU A 16 11.56 -18.82 -4.56
C GLU A 16 11.60 -17.81 -5.72
N PRO A 17 12.27 -16.65 -5.57
CA PRO A 17 12.47 -15.72 -6.68
C PRO A 17 13.59 -16.19 -7.63
N LEU A 18 13.55 -15.70 -8.87
CA LEU A 18 14.55 -15.86 -9.91
C LEU A 18 15.74 -14.91 -9.73
N PHE A 19 15.51 -13.68 -9.26
CA PHE A 19 16.54 -12.65 -9.09
C PHE A 19 16.76 -12.28 -7.61
N GLU A 20 18.01 -11.95 -7.30
CA GLU A 20 18.43 -11.51 -5.96
C GLU A 20 17.75 -10.21 -5.52
N ARG A 21 17.29 -9.38 -6.47
CA ARG A 21 16.59 -8.12 -6.17
C ARG A 21 15.41 -8.31 -5.22
N VAL A 22 14.60 -9.36 -5.40
CA VAL A 22 13.48 -9.66 -4.48
C VAL A 22 14.01 -9.98 -3.09
N LEU A 23 15.08 -10.77 -2.97
CA LEU A 23 15.67 -11.13 -1.67
C LEU A 23 16.20 -9.89 -0.93
N LEU A 24 16.85 -8.97 -1.65
CA LEU A 24 17.35 -7.71 -1.09
C LEU A 24 16.19 -6.78 -0.66
N GLN A 25 15.12 -6.71 -1.44
CA GLN A 25 13.93 -5.93 -1.12
C GLN A 25 13.21 -6.47 0.12
N MET A 26 13.17 -7.79 0.27
CA MET A 26 12.47 -8.48 1.35
C MET A 26 13.27 -8.60 2.67
N LYS A 27 14.54 -8.18 2.70
CA LYS A 27 15.50 -8.48 3.78
C LYS A 27 14.99 -8.17 5.20
N ASP A 28 14.28 -7.05 5.37
CA ASP A 28 13.80 -6.56 6.68
C ASP A 28 12.52 -7.29 7.15
N TYR A 29 11.99 -8.17 6.30
CA TYR A 29 10.81 -9.00 6.56
C TYR A 29 11.16 -10.48 6.77
N ARG A 30 12.44 -10.83 6.79
CA ARG A 30 12.92 -12.22 6.95
C ARG A 30 12.59 -12.76 8.33
N VAL A 31 12.17 -14.02 8.40
CA VAL A 31 11.92 -14.74 9.65
C VAL A 31 12.82 -15.97 9.81
N PRO A 32 12.98 -16.52 11.02
CA PRO A 32 13.76 -17.74 11.25
C PRO A 32 13.30 -18.91 10.34
N GLY A 33 14.26 -19.70 9.86
CA GLY A 33 13.99 -20.80 8.92
C GLY A 33 13.09 -21.91 9.47
N ASN A 34 12.97 -22.05 10.80
CA ASN A 34 12.06 -22.99 11.46
C ASN A 34 10.61 -22.47 11.59
N THR A 35 10.33 -21.22 11.20
CA THR A 35 8.98 -20.65 11.27
C THR A 35 8.04 -21.44 10.32
N PRO A 36 6.86 -21.88 10.79
CA PRO A 36 5.85 -22.50 9.93
C PRO A 36 5.44 -21.58 8.78
N VAL A 37 5.16 -22.17 7.62
CA VAL A 37 4.82 -21.45 6.39
C VAL A 37 3.33 -21.61 6.13
N ASP A 38 2.65 -20.49 5.87
CA ASP A 38 1.24 -20.45 5.50
C ASP A 38 1.04 -20.73 4.00
N PHE A 39 1.95 -20.23 3.15
CA PHE A 39 1.90 -20.43 1.69
C PHE A 39 3.29 -20.26 1.04
N ASN A 40 3.42 -20.68 -0.22
CA ASN A 40 4.63 -20.54 -0.99
C ASN A 40 4.42 -19.52 -2.11
N VAL A 41 5.45 -18.72 -2.39
CA VAL A 41 5.48 -17.78 -3.51
C VAL A 41 6.68 -18.12 -4.38
N LYS A 42 6.41 -18.41 -5.65
CA LYS A 42 7.41 -18.68 -6.66
C LYS A 42 7.08 -17.84 -7.88
N THR A 43 8.08 -17.17 -8.43
CA THR A 43 7.98 -16.42 -9.68
C THR A 43 8.61 -17.22 -10.82
N THR A 44 8.03 -17.12 -12.00
CA THR A 44 8.55 -17.75 -13.22
C THR A 44 8.82 -16.71 -14.32
N PRO A 45 9.57 -17.06 -15.38
CA PRO A 45 9.75 -16.17 -16.52
C PRO A 45 8.42 -15.74 -17.16
N GLU A 46 7.39 -16.59 -17.14
CA GLU A 46 6.06 -16.26 -17.64
C GLU A 46 5.37 -15.18 -16.80
N ASP A 47 5.61 -15.15 -15.48
CA ASP A 47 5.11 -14.06 -14.63
C ASP A 47 5.75 -12.72 -15.00
N ILE A 48 7.04 -12.71 -15.32
CA ILE A 48 7.77 -11.49 -15.75
C ILE A 48 7.22 -11.00 -17.08
N GLU A 49 7.00 -11.91 -18.03
CA GLU A 49 6.45 -11.55 -19.33
C GLU A 49 5.00 -11.05 -19.22
N PHE A 50 4.21 -11.63 -18.31
CA PHE A 50 2.89 -11.10 -17.98
C PHE A 50 2.97 -9.64 -17.52
N GLU A 51 3.86 -9.30 -16.58
CA GLU A 51 4.01 -7.90 -16.13
C GLU A 51 4.47 -6.97 -17.25
N ARG A 52 5.36 -7.45 -18.14
CA ARG A 52 5.80 -6.68 -19.32
C ARG A 52 4.64 -6.32 -20.23
N LEU A 53 3.79 -7.29 -20.54
CA LEU A 53 2.59 -7.10 -21.36
C LEU A 53 1.58 -6.16 -20.69
N MET A 54 1.44 -6.26 -19.37
CA MET A 54 0.56 -5.37 -18.60
C MET A 54 1.03 -3.92 -18.61
N VAL A 55 2.33 -3.69 -18.44
CA VAL A 55 2.92 -2.34 -18.55
C VAL A 55 2.69 -1.77 -19.95
N ALA A 56 3.00 -2.53 -21.00
CA ALA A 56 2.79 -2.09 -22.38
C ALA A 56 1.32 -1.72 -22.65
N ARG A 57 0.39 -2.56 -22.19
CA ARG A 57 -1.04 -2.30 -22.34
C ARG A 57 -1.51 -1.03 -21.64
N VAL A 58 -0.98 -0.73 -20.45
CA VAL A 58 -1.30 0.50 -19.71
C VAL A 58 -0.75 1.72 -20.44
N ASP A 59 0.52 1.68 -20.85
CA ASP A 59 1.15 2.78 -21.58
C ASP A 59 0.41 3.07 -22.90
N GLU A 60 0.07 2.04 -23.67
CA GLU A 60 -0.70 2.15 -24.92
C GLU A 60 -2.10 2.74 -24.68
N ALA A 61 -2.80 2.31 -23.63
CA ALA A 61 -4.13 2.82 -23.29
C ALA A 61 -4.10 4.29 -22.85
N GLU A 62 -2.98 4.75 -22.27
CA GLU A 62 -2.74 6.14 -21.89
C GLU A 62 -2.13 6.99 -23.02
N GLY A 63 -1.77 6.38 -24.15
CA GLY A 63 -1.12 7.06 -25.29
C GLY A 63 0.35 7.39 -25.05
N ASN A 64 1.01 6.72 -24.10
CA ASN A 64 2.41 6.86 -23.77
C ASN A 64 3.29 5.92 -24.63
N GLU A 65 4.58 6.23 -24.73
CA GLU A 65 5.55 5.25 -25.26
C GLU A 65 5.70 4.08 -24.29
N VAL A 66 5.79 2.85 -24.83
CA VAL A 66 5.93 1.64 -24.03
C VAL A 66 7.23 1.69 -23.23
N THR A 67 7.09 1.73 -21.91
CA THR A 67 8.21 1.78 -20.99
C THR A 67 8.85 0.40 -20.86
N SER A 68 10.15 0.30 -21.12
CA SER A 68 10.91 -0.93 -20.93
C SER A 68 11.52 -0.97 -19.53
N TYR A 69 11.21 -2.04 -18.79
CA TYR A 69 11.79 -2.33 -17.48
C TYR A 69 12.64 -3.60 -17.52
N PRO A 70 13.72 -3.68 -16.72
CA PRO A 70 14.53 -4.88 -16.62
C PRO A 70 13.76 -6.02 -15.93
N ASP A 71 14.08 -7.26 -16.28
CA ASP A 71 13.39 -8.46 -15.79
C ASP A 71 13.40 -8.58 -14.27
N ASP A 72 14.51 -8.20 -13.63
CA ASP A 72 14.63 -8.21 -12.18
C ASP A 72 13.70 -7.20 -11.48
N TYR A 73 13.34 -6.10 -12.16
CA TYR A 73 12.32 -5.15 -11.68
C TYR A 73 10.92 -5.71 -11.87
N LEU A 74 10.62 -6.23 -13.06
CA LEU A 74 9.33 -6.83 -13.37
C LEU A 74 9.03 -8.01 -12.44
N GLU A 75 10.05 -8.78 -12.06
CA GLU A 75 9.89 -9.81 -11.03
C GLU A 75 9.38 -9.24 -9.71
N THR A 76 9.85 -8.07 -9.26
CA THR A 76 9.35 -7.47 -8.00
C THR A 76 7.86 -7.16 -8.06
N ILE A 77 7.32 -6.86 -9.24
CA ILE A 77 5.89 -6.60 -9.47
C ILE A 77 5.13 -7.92 -9.50
N ALA A 78 5.62 -8.92 -10.24
CA ALA A 78 5.06 -10.26 -10.27
C ALA A 78 5.00 -10.89 -8.86
N PHE A 79 6.07 -10.73 -8.09
CA PHE A 79 6.17 -11.21 -6.72
C PHE A 79 5.18 -10.49 -5.80
N LEU A 80 5.03 -9.17 -5.94
CA LEU A 80 3.99 -8.40 -5.23
C LEU A 80 2.59 -8.92 -5.54
N ARG A 81 2.29 -9.15 -6.82
CA ARG A 81 1.00 -9.68 -7.26
C ARG A 81 0.73 -11.04 -6.62
N ALA A 82 1.70 -11.95 -6.66
CA ALA A 82 1.57 -13.30 -6.08
C ALA A 82 1.38 -13.26 -4.56
N VAL A 83 2.15 -12.43 -3.84
CA VAL A 83 1.97 -12.21 -2.40
C VAL A 83 0.59 -11.62 -2.10
N SER A 84 0.16 -10.61 -2.86
CA SER A 84 -1.12 -9.93 -2.66
C SER A 84 -2.32 -10.87 -2.84
N LEU A 85 -2.26 -11.74 -3.85
CA LEU A 85 -3.29 -12.77 -4.08
C LEU A 85 -3.40 -13.73 -2.89
N ASN A 86 -2.27 -14.23 -2.38
CA ASN A 86 -2.27 -15.14 -1.24
C ASN A 86 -2.69 -14.47 0.08
N LEU A 87 -2.32 -13.20 0.27
CA LEU A 87 -2.72 -12.42 1.44
C LEU A 87 -4.21 -12.05 1.41
N LEU A 88 -4.79 -11.87 0.21
CA LEU A 88 -6.23 -11.63 0.05
C LEU A 88 -7.07 -12.79 0.62
N ASP A 89 -6.67 -14.03 0.34
CA ASP A 89 -7.30 -15.23 0.92
C ASP A 89 -7.15 -15.34 2.45
N ARG A 90 -6.29 -14.49 3.03
CA ARG A 90 -5.97 -14.44 4.46
C ARG A 90 -6.46 -13.16 5.11
N GLY A 91 -7.37 -12.44 4.44
CA GLY A 91 -8.00 -11.24 4.97
C GLY A 91 -7.07 -10.04 5.00
N ALA A 92 -6.18 -9.88 4.02
CA ALA A 92 -5.39 -8.67 3.86
C ALA A 92 -5.42 -8.15 2.41
N VAL A 93 -5.61 -6.85 2.23
CA VAL A 93 -5.64 -6.21 0.92
C VAL A 93 -4.48 -5.23 0.76
N LEU A 94 -3.94 -5.14 -0.44
CA LEU A 94 -2.94 -4.14 -0.79
C LEU A 94 -3.64 -2.82 -1.14
N ILE A 95 -3.13 -1.71 -0.62
CA ILE A 95 -3.58 -0.36 -0.99
C ILE A 95 -2.40 0.49 -1.44
N HIS A 96 -2.61 1.30 -2.47
CA HIS A 96 -1.67 2.30 -2.93
C HIS A 96 -1.84 3.59 -2.12
N GLY A 97 -0.85 3.89 -1.29
CA GLY A 97 -0.91 5.03 -0.38
C GLY A 97 0.33 5.16 0.49
N SER A 98 0.54 6.37 1.00
CA SER A 98 1.60 6.68 1.96
C SER A 98 1.04 6.55 3.37
N ALA A 99 1.52 5.56 4.11
CA ALA A 99 1.09 5.24 5.47
C ALA A 99 2.07 5.77 6.52
N VAL A 100 1.56 6.55 7.48
CA VAL A 100 2.32 7.12 8.60
C VAL A 100 1.65 6.68 9.91
N ALA A 101 2.46 6.20 10.86
CA ALA A 101 2.04 5.95 12.22
C ALA A 101 2.33 7.19 13.08
N VAL A 102 1.32 7.71 13.78
CA VAL A 102 1.46 8.77 14.77
C VAL A 102 0.87 8.33 16.10
N ASP A 103 1.66 8.42 17.18
CA ASP A 103 1.24 8.01 18.53
C ASP A 103 0.62 6.59 18.58
N GLY A 104 1.15 5.66 17.78
CA GLY A 104 0.68 4.27 17.69
C GLY A 104 -0.53 4.03 16.78
N MET A 105 -1.03 5.05 16.07
CA MET A 105 -2.16 4.96 15.16
C MET A 105 -1.74 5.20 13.71
N GLY A 106 -2.22 4.36 12.78
CA GLY A 106 -1.92 4.46 11.35
C GLY A 106 -2.86 5.38 10.59
N TYR A 107 -2.30 6.20 9.72
CA TYR A 107 -3.00 7.10 8.81
C TYR A 107 -2.51 6.88 7.39
N ILE A 108 -3.42 6.80 6.42
CA ILE A 108 -3.07 6.58 5.02
C ILE A 108 -3.45 7.79 4.20
N PHE A 109 -2.48 8.32 3.46
CA PHE A 109 -2.70 9.31 2.42
C PHE A 109 -2.79 8.62 1.07
N THR A 110 -3.90 8.83 0.39
CA THR A 110 -4.09 8.33 -0.96
C THR A 110 -4.62 9.43 -1.87
N ALA A 111 -4.44 9.28 -3.18
CA ALA A 111 -4.77 10.29 -4.16
C ALA A 111 -4.71 9.68 -5.57
N LYS A 112 -5.20 10.42 -6.56
CA LYS A 112 -4.87 10.12 -7.96
C LYS A 112 -3.34 10.12 -8.14
N SER A 113 -2.86 9.37 -9.12
CA SER A 113 -1.42 9.28 -9.39
C SER A 113 -0.84 10.69 -9.62
N GLY A 114 0.37 10.95 -9.10
CA GLY A 114 1.04 12.25 -9.25
C GLY A 114 0.54 13.40 -8.36
N THR A 115 -0.45 13.20 -7.47
CA THR A 115 -1.07 14.30 -6.70
C THR A 115 -0.33 14.69 -5.41
N GLY A 116 0.61 13.88 -4.90
CA GLY A 116 1.50 14.28 -3.77
C GLY A 116 1.34 13.51 -2.46
N LYS A 117 0.94 12.22 -2.49
CA LYS A 117 0.81 11.36 -1.29
C LYS A 117 2.08 11.35 -0.40
N SER A 118 3.22 11.01 -1.01
CA SER A 118 4.53 10.97 -0.34
C SER A 118 4.96 12.35 0.15
N THR A 119 4.64 13.41 -0.60
CA THR A 119 4.88 14.79 -0.18
C THR A 119 4.14 15.11 1.12
N HIS A 120 2.87 14.73 1.22
CA HIS A 120 2.07 14.99 2.41
C HIS A 120 2.51 14.16 3.62
N ALA A 121 2.86 12.89 3.39
CA ALA A 121 3.45 12.04 4.43
C ALA A 121 4.78 12.62 4.97
N ARG A 122 5.62 13.18 4.08
CA ARG A 122 6.83 13.91 4.47
C ARG A 122 6.50 15.13 5.33
N LEU A 123 5.51 15.95 4.94
CA LEU A 123 5.11 17.13 5.72
C LEU A 123 4.62 16.75 7.13
N TRP A 124 3.90 15.64 7.28
CA TRP A 124 3.53 15.11 8.61
C TRP A 124 4.75 14.74 9.44
N ARG A 125 5.76 14.10 8.84
CA ARG A 125 7.00 13.73 9.54
C ARG A 125 7.84 14.94 9.91
N GLU A 126 7.91 15.96 9.07
CA GLU A 126 8.57 17.23 9.37
C GLU A 126 7.88 17.98 10.52
N LEU A 127 6.54 18.00 10.52
CA LEU A 127 5.75 18.67 11.55
C LEU A 127 5.85 17.97 12.92
N LEU A 128 5.77 16.63 12.93
CA LEU A 128 5.57 15.85 14.16
C LEU A 128 6.86 15.20 14.69
N GLY A 129 7.94 15.23 13.91
CA GLY A 129 9.23 14.66 14.27
C GLY A 129 9.12 13.17 14.59
N GLU A 130 9.74 12.75 15.70
CA GLU A 130 9.82 11.34 16.13
C GLU A 130 8.45 10.69 16.37
N ARG A 131 7.40 11.48 16.61
CA ARG A 131 6.04 10.96 16.77
C ARG A 131 5.48 10.36 15.49
N ALA A 132 5.97 10.77 14.32
CA ALA A 132 5.51 10.32 13.01
C ALA A 132 6.52 9.35 12.38
N VAL A 133 6.18 8.06 12.40
CA VAL A 133 7.00 6.98 11.86
C VAL A 133 6.42 6.52 10.54
N MET A 134 7.24 6.39 9.50
CA MET A 134 6.76 5.89 8.21
C MET A 134 6.45 4.39 8.31
N VAL A 135 5.22 3.99 7.99
CA VAL A 135 4.86 2.57 7.88
C VAL A 135 5.30 2.05 6.51
N ASN A 136 4.81 2.69 5.43
CA ASN A 136 5.17 2.36 4.06
C ASN A 136 4.72 3.49 3.10
N ASP A 137 5.58 3.94 2.18
CA ASP A 137 5.29 5.08 1.29
C ASP A 137 4.53 4.78 -0.01
N ASP A 138 4.19 3.52 -0.29
CA ASP A 138 3.63 3.16 -1.59
C ASP A 138 2.59 2.04 -1.51
N LYS A 139 2.97 0.86 -1.00
CA LYS A 139 2.15 -0.36 -1.03
C LYS A 139 1.99 -0.97 0.38
N PRO A 140 1.43 -0.26 1.37
CA PRO A 140 1.02 -0.89 2.63
C PRO A 140 -0.04 -1.97 2.39
N PHE A 141 -0.08 -2.96 3.29
CA PHE A 141 -1.19 -3.91 3.40
C PHE A 141 -2.15 -3.49 4.50
N LEU A 142 -3.44 -3.77 4.32
CA LEU A 142 -4.46 -3.63 5.34
C LEU A 142 -4.96 -5.02 5.72
N ARG A 143 -4.64 -5.48 6.94
CA ARG A 143 -5.12 -6.75 7.48
C ARG A 143 -6.40 -6.56 8.27
N PHE A 144 -7.42 -7.35 7.95
CA PHE A 144 -8.74 -7.32 8.57
C PHE A 144 -8.83 -8.38 9.67
N GLY A 145 -9.03 -7.92 10.90
CA GLY A 145 -9.32 -8.76 12.07
C GLY A 145 -10.46 -8.15 12.88
N GLU A 146 -10.33 -8.14 14.21
CA GLU A 146 -11.20 -7.36 15.10
C GLU A 146 -11.13 -5.86 14.82
N LYS A 147 -9.95 -5.39 14.40
CA LYS A 147 -9.70 -4.04 13.89
C LYS A 147 -8.85 -4.14 12.64
N ILE A 148 -9.01 -3.17 11.75
CA ILE A 148 -8.17 -3.05 10.57
C ILE A 148 -6.76 -2.60 11.01
N THR A 149 -5.75 -3.34 10.57
CA THR A 149 -4.34 -3.06 10.87
C THR A 149 -3.63 -2.64 9.60
N CYS A 150 -2.95 -1.49 9.63
CA CYS A 150 -2.03 -1.05 8.59
C CYS A 150 -0.66 -1.69 8.80
N CYS A 151 -0.20 -2.44 7.82
CA CYS A 151 1.02 -3.21 7.83
C CYS A 151 2.03 -2.61 6.85
N GLY A 152 3.27 -2.43 7.31
CA GLY A 152 4.39 -2.18 6.44
C GLY A 152 4.54 -3.28 5.40
N SER A 153 5.10 -2.91 4.25
CA SER A 153 5.52 -3.86 3.22
C SER A 153 6.93 -3.55 2.71
N PRO A 154 7.56 -4.50 2.00
CA PRO A 154 8.85 -4.30 1.35
C PRO A 154 8.76 -3.45 0.06
N TRP A 155 7.56 -3.11 -0.41
CA TRP A 155 7.35 -2.22 -1.56
C TRP A 155 7.08 -0.80 -1.08
N GLN A 156 8.15 -0.01 -0.99
CA GLN A 156 8.19 1.28 -0.28
C GLN A 156 8.35 2.49 -1.21
N GLY A 157 8.04 2.31 -2.50
CA GLY A 157 8.14 3.35 -3.52
C GLY A 157 9.57 3.80 -3.84
N LYS A 158 9.68 4.85 -4.64
CA LYS A 158 10.96 5.38 -5.17
C LYS A 158 11.96 5.81 -4.10
N HIS A 159 11.46 6.23 -2.94
CA HIS A 159 12.29 6.70 -1.83
C HIS A 159 12.73 5.59 -0.88
N ASN A 160 12.28 4.35 -1.13
CA ASN A 160 12.53 3.19 -0.28
C ASN A 160 12.32 3.50 1.22
N LEU A 161 11.15 4.07 1.51
CA LEU A 161 10.82 4.59 2.82
C LEU A 161 9.67 3.80 3.46
N GLY A 162 9.99 3.04 4.51
CA GLY A 162 9.02 2.28 5.28
C GLY A 162 9.69 1.53 6.42
N ASN A 163 8.88 0.96 7.30
CA ASN A 163 9.33 0.14 8.42
C ASN A 163 8.47 -1.13 8.51
N ASN A 164 9.07 -2.25 8.91
CA ASN A 164 8.34 -3.48 9.20
C ASN A 164 7.61 -3.37 10.55
N ILE A 165 6.55 -2.54 10.56
CA ILE A 165 5.68 -2.29 11.71
C ILE A 165 4.22 -2.49 11.32
N GLU A 166 3.40 -2.82 12.31
CA GLU A 166 1.96 -2.98 12.16
C GLU A 166 1.26 -2.09 13.19
N VAL A 167 0.32 -1.26 12.75
CA VAL A 167 -0.43 -0.33 13.62
C VAL A 167 -1.92 -0.38 13.31
N PRO A 168 -2.82 -0.20 14.29
CA PRO A 168 -4.25 -0.06 14.01
C PRO A 168 -4.51 1.11 13.07
N LEU A 169 -5.34 0.90 12.05
CA LEU A 169 -5.75 1.95 11.12
C LEU A 169 -6.74 2.90 11.81
N LYS A 170 -6.45 4.19 11.75
CA LYS A 170 -7.29 5.24 12.33
C LYS A 170 -8.14 5.94 11.27
N ALA A 171 -7.53 6.36 10.16
CA ALA A 171 -8.23 7.08 9.10
C ALA A 171 -7.51 7.00 7.75
N ILE A 172 -8.28 7.20 6.68
CA ILE A 172 -7.77 7.39 5.31
C ILE A 172 -8.08 8.82 4.87
N CYS A 173 -7.13 9.47 4.21
CA CYS A 173 -7.30 10.79 3.64
C CYS A 173 -7.02 10.77 2.14
N VAL A 174 -8.04 11.15 1.37
CA VAL A 174 -7.96 11.35 -0.07
C VAL A 174 -7.52 12.78 -0.35
N ILE A 175 -6.32 12.94 -0.92
CA ILE A 175 -5.71 14.23 -1.20
C ILE A 175 -6.04 14.67 -2.63
N GLU A 176 -6.40 15.94 -2.75
CA GLU A 176 -6.50 16.67 -4.01
C GLU A 176 -5.67 17.95 -3.89
N GLN A 177 -5.08 18.39 -5.01
CA GLN A 177 -4.41 19.68 -5.05
C GLN A 177 -5.45 20.80 -5.03
N GLY A 178 -5.18 21.84 -4.25
CA GLY A 178 -5.99 23.05 -4.25
C GLY A 178 -5.23 24.28 -3.82
N GLU A 179 -5.82 25.45 -4.07
CA GLU A 179 -5.22 26.75 -3.73
C GLU A 179 -5.30 27.07 -2.24
N ARG A 180 -6.13 26.33 -1.49
CA ARG A 180 -6.36 26.52 -0.06
C ARG A 180 -6.51 25.18 0.64
N ASP A 181 -6.05 25.16 1.88
CA ASP A 181 -6.17 23.99 2.75
C ASP A 181 -7.62 23.86 3.24
N HIS A 182 -8.26 22.74 2.91
CA HIS A 182 -9.60 22.43 3.40
C HIS A 182 -9.74 20.92 3.56
N ILE A 183 -10.13 20.50 4.76
CA ILE A 183 -10.38 19.09 5.08
C ILE A 183 -11.79 18.92 5.63
N ARG A 184 -12.43 17.83 5.25
CA ARG A 184 -13.69 17.38 5.84
C ARG A 184 -13.76 15.86 5.86
N LYS A 185 -14.54 15.33 6.80
CA LYS A 185 -14.98 13.92 6.76
C LYS A 185 -15.94 13.77 5.57
N VAL A 186 -15.85 12.65 4.87
CA VAL A 186 -16.66 12.36 3.68
C VAL A 186 -17.26 10.98 3.78
N ASP A 187 -18.40 10.80 3.11
CA ASP A 187 -18.95 9.46 2.91
C ASP A 187 -18.15 8.74 1.82
N PHE A 188 -18.09 7.42 1.92
CA PHE A 188 -17.37 6.60 0.96
C PHE A 188 -17.83 6.84 -0.49
N SER A 189 -19.14 7.01 -0.71
CA SER A 189 -19.73 7.23 -2.02
C SER A 189 -19.13 8.44 -2.76
N GLU A 190 -18.66 9.46 -2.02
CA GLU A 190 -18.05 10.66 -2.60
C GLU A 190 -16.64 10.42 -3.16
N VAL A 191 -15.92 9.44 -2.62
CA VAL A 191 -14.51 9.16 -2.96
C VAL A 191 -14.28 7.74 -3.48
N MET A 192 -15.35 6.96 -3.66
CA MET A 192 -15.35 5.57 -4.10
C MET A 192 -14.52 5.38 -5.38
N ASN A 193 -14.74 6.22 -6.40
CA ASN A 193 -14.01 6.13 -7.66
C ASN A 193 -12.50 6.28 -7.50
N VAL A 194 -12.06 7.09 -6.52
CA VAL A 194 -10.63 7.25 -6.23
C VAL A 194 -10.17 6.05 -5.43
N LEU A 195 -10.81 5.72 -4.30
CA LEU A 195 -10.35 4.67 -3.39
C LEU A 195 -10.31 3.28 -4.02
N LEU A 196 -11.31 2.90 -4.83
CA LEU A 196 -11.32 1.60 -5.51
C LEU A 196 -10.17 1.46 -6.52
N GLN A 197 -9.68 2.57 -7.09
CA GLN A 197 -8.48 2.55 -7.94
C GLN A 197 -7.18 2.43 -7.13
N GLN A 198 -7.23 2.68 -5.83
CA GLN A 198 -6.07 2.59 -4.95
C GLN A 198 -5.99 1.23 -4.25
N VAL A 199 -7.11 0.51 -4.12
CA VAL A 199 -7.12 -0.86 -3.63
C VAL A 199 -6.77 -1.82 -4.77
N TYR A 200 -5.89 -2.79 -4.51
CA TYR A 200 -5.61 -3.84 -5.48
C TYR A 200 -6.79 -4.82 -5.57
N ILE A 201 -7.47 -4.84 -6.72
CA ILE A 201 -8.56 -5.77 -7.02
C ILE A 201 -8.05 -6.73 -8.11
N PRO A 202 -7.75 -7.99 -7.76
CA PRO A 202 -7.27 -8.95 -8.74
C PRO A 202 -8.37 -9.35 -9.72
N SER A 203 -8.04 -9.40 -11.01
CA SER A 203 -8.95 -9.80 -12.09
C SER A 203 -8.75 -11.25 -12.56
N ASN A 204 -7.96 -12.05 -11.83
CA ASN A 204 -7.68 -13.44 -12.16
C ASN A 204 -8.95 -14.29 -12.19
N THR A 205 -9.84 -14.10 -11.19
CA THR A 205 -11.11 -14.81 -11.06
C THR A 205 -12.20 -13.89 -10.51
N PRO A 206 -13.48 -14.12 -10.82
CA PRO A 206 -14.59 -13.41 -10.17
C PRO A 206 -14.55 -13.52 -8.64
N GLU A 207 -14.11 -14.66 -8.11
CA GLU A 207 -14.04 -14.93 -6.67
C GLU A 207 -13.00 -14.05 -5.97
N THR A 208 -11.80 -13.89 -6.56
CA THR A 208 -10.78 -12.99 -6.02
C THR A 208 -11.23 -11.53 -6.06
N ALA A 209 -11.95 -11.12 -7.12
CA ALA A 209 -12.49 -9.77 -7.19
C ALA A 209 -13.57 -9.54 -6.11
N SER A 210 -14.49 -10.50 -5.90
CA SER A 210 -15.52 -10.43 -4.85
C SER A 210 -14.91 -10.26 -3.47
N LYS A 211 -13.90 -11.08 -3.12
CA LYS A 211 -13.20 -10.99 -1.83
C LYS A 211 -12.55 -9.62 -1.62
N ALA A 212 -11.89 -9.06 -2.64
CA ALA A 212 -11.28 -7.74 -2.54
C ALA A 212 -12.34 -6.65 -2.33
N LEU A 213 -13.49 -6.75 -3.01
CA LEU A 213 -14.61 -5.83 -2.83
C LEU A 213 -15.26 -5.96 -1.45
N GLU A 214 -15.41 -7.17 -0.91
CA GLU A 214 -15.94 -7.41 0.44
C GLU A 214 -15.02 -6.80 1.52
N LEU A 215 -13.70 -6.98 1.41
CA LEU A 215 -12.74 -6.34 2.31
C LEU A 215 -12.75 -4.81 2.14
N SER A 216 -12.94 -4.32 0.92
CA SER A 216 -13.08 -2.89 0.66
C SER A 216 -14.33 -2.33 1.35
N ASP A 217 -15.47 -2.99 1.26
CA ASP A 217 -16.70 -2.59 1.97
C ASP A 217 -16.50 -2.52 3.49
N ARG A 218 -15.84 -3.53 4.08
CA ARG A 218 -15.43 -3.48 5.49
C ARG A 218 -14.53 -2.29 5.79
N LEU A 219 -13.54 -2.01 4.94
CA LEU A 219 -12.64 -0.87 5.11
C LEU A 219 -13.42 0.44 5.22
N PHE A 220 -14.40 0.63 4.34
CA PHE A 220 -15.17 1.86 4.25
C PHE A 220 -16.19 2.01 5.37
N SER A 221 -16.73 0.90 5.88
CA SER A 221 -17.65 0.92 7.01
C SER A 221 -16.97 1.11 8.37
N GLU A 222 -15.73 0.64 8.53
CA GLU A 222 -15.00 0.64 9.80
C GLU A 222 -13.99 1.79 9.94
N THR A 223 -13.70 2.54 8.86
CA THR A 223 -12.64 3.56 8.83
C THR A 223 -13.19 4.96 8.53
N GLU A 224 -12.72 5.96 9.27
CA GLU A 224 -13.04 7.35 8.96
C GLU A 224 -12.30 7.80 7.70
N ILE A 225 -13.05 8.34 6.73
CA ILE A 225 -12.50 8.82 5.46
C ILE A 225 -12.60 10.34 5.42
N TYR A 226 -11.50 10.97 5.03
CA TYR A 226 -11.40 12.40 4.87
C TYR A 226 -11.03 12.75 3.44
N LYS A 227 -11.48 13.92 3.01
CA LYS A 227 -11.04 14.54 1.77
C LYS A 227 -10.30 15.83 2.11
N LEU A 228 -9.08 15.97 1.61
CA LEU A 228 -8.21 17.11 1.83
C LEU A 228 -7.88 17.78 0.49
N SER A 229 -8.31 19.03 0.32
CA SER A 229 -7.68 19.98 -0.60
C SER A 229 -6.43 20.51 0.09
N ALA A 230 -5.25 20.26 -0.47
CA ALA A 230 -3.99 20.64 0.13
C ALA A 230 -3.18 21.57 -0.79
N THR A 231 -2.63 22.60 -0.17
CA THR A 231 -1.42 23.26 -0.65
C THR A 231 -0.19 22.40 -0.29
N MET A 232 1.00 22.76 -0.78
CA MET A 232 2.25 22.07 -0.42
C MET A 232 2.91 22.61 0.87
N ASP A 233 2.17 23.38 1.67
CA ASP A 233 2.67 24.00 2.89
C ASP A 233 2.49 23.10 4.13
N ILE A 234 3.32 23.32 5.15
CA ILE A 234 3.22 22.64 6.46
C ILE A 234 1.85 22.89 7.13
N SER A 235 1.13 23.98 6.78
CA SER A 235 -0.23 24.27 7.24
C SER A 235 -1.22 23.16 6.88
N ALA A 236 -1.10 22.54 5.69
CA ALA A 236 -1.94 21.43 5.27
C ALA A 236 -1.75 20.21 6.17
N ALA A 237 -0.50 19.94 6.58
CA ALA A 237 -0.18 18.86 7.52
C ALA A 237 -0.75 19.14 8.91
N LYS A 238 -0.63 20.38 9.41
CA LYS A 238 -1.22 20.79 10.70
C LYS A 238 -2.74 20.62 10.71
N LEU A 239 -3.41 21.11 9.66
CA LEU A 239 -4.86 21.01 9.50
C LEU A 239 -5.30 19.54 9.48
N SER A 240 -4.72 18.75 8.57
CA SER A 240 -5.10 17.34 8.41
C SER A 240 -4.83 16.52 9.65
N PHE A 241 -3.68 16.68 10.31
CA PHE A 241 -3.38 15.96 11.55
C PHE A 241 -4.36 16.31 12.67
N GLY A 242 -4.61 17.60 12.91
CA GLY A 242 -5.53 18.02 13.97
C GLY A 242 -6.94 17.47 13.77
N THR A 243 -7.45 17.54 12.54
CA THR A 243 -8.79 17.02 12.20
C THR A 243 -8.86 15.50 12.28
N MET A 244 -7.91 14.76 11.69
CA MET A 244 -7.96 13.29 11.61
C MET A 244 -7.62 12.60 12.93
N SER A 245 -6.90 13.28 13.83
CA SER A 245 -6.58 12.75 15.16
C SER A 245 -7.64 13.07 16.22
N ASN A 246 -8.71 13.80 15.87
CA ASN A 246 -9.71 14.33 16.80
C ASN A 246 -9.06 15.15 17.95
N LYS A 247 -8.00 15.91 17.63
CA LYS A 247 -7.28 16.79 18.57
C LYS A 247 -7.62 18.27 18.37
N ILE A 248 -8.75 18.58 17.72
CA ILE A 248 -9.32 19.93 17.55
C ILE A 248 -10.72 19.93 18.17
#